data_AF-A0AAE0ZEW7-F1
#
_entry.id   AF-A0AAE0ZEW7-F1
#
_cell.length_a   1.000
_cell.length_b   1.000
_cell.length_c   1.000
_cell.angle_alpha   90.00
_cell.angle_beta   90.00
_cell.angle_gamma   90.00
#
_symmetry.space_group_name_H-M   'P 1'
#
loop_
_entity.id
_entity.type
_entity.pdbx_description
1 polymer ?
#
loop_
_entity_poly.entity_id
_entity_poly.type
_entity_poly.pdbx_seq_one_letter_code
_entity_poly.pdbx_strand_id
1 'polypeptide(L)'
;MMMLPSMEMFKTVNFTRCICLFNETFAKFGSKKRECEVMHNMACLWHEGIMGRHGEDIASTSRQFVNENRGCSSLTLWLDNCADQNKNWTILPVLPTAVNNVDALNIE
;
A
#
# COMPACT_ATOMS: atom_id res chain seq x y z
N MET A 1 -10.95 29.79 -21.74
CA MET A 1 -12.42 29.89 -21.54
C MET A 1 -12.90 28.52 -21.13
N MET A 2 -13.37 28.36 -19.89
CA MET A 2 -13.84 27.08 -19.37
C MET A 2 -15.35 26.99 -19.66
N MET A 3 -15.77 26.08 -20.54
CA MET A 3 -17.19 25.86 -20.84
C MET A 3 -17.75 24.89 -19.80
N LEU A 4 -18.57 25.39 -18.88
CA LEU A 4 -19.30 24.56 -17.93
C LEU A 4 -20.67 24.20 -18.54
N PRO A 5 -21.13 22.94 -18.40
CA PRO A 5 -22.45 22.54 -18.86
C PRO A 5 -23.54 23.32 -18.09
N SER A 6 -24.55 23.81 -18.81
CA SER A 6 -25.71 24.46 -18.20
C SER A 6 -26.47 23.43 -17.36
N MET A 7 -26.66 23.71 -16.07
CA MET A 7 -27.33 22.82 -15.14
C MET A 7 -28.63 23.40 -14.60
N GLU A 8 -29.59 22.50 -14.36
CA GLU A 8 -30.89 22.84 -13.79
C GLU A 8 -30.77 23.29 -12.33
N MET A 9 -31.56 24.29 -11.92
CA MET A 9 -31.46 25.01 -10.63
C MET A 9 -31.67 24.16 -9.36
N PHE A 10 -31.98 22.87 -9.49
CA PHE A 10 -32.26 21.95 -8.37
C PHE A 10 -31.12 20.96 -8.09
N LYS A 11 -29.97 21.09 -8.75
CA LYS A 11 -28.79 20.24 -8.54
C LYS A 11 -27.59 21.10 -8.16
N THR A 12 -26.94 20.78 -7.04
CA THR A 12 -25.69 21.42 -6.60
C THR A 12 -24.50 20.71 -7.25
N VAL A 13 -23.61 21.46 -7.90
CA VAL A 13 -22.35 20.94 -8.45
C VAL A 13 -21.21 21.33 -7.54
N ASN A 14 -20.48 20.33 -7.05
CA ASN A 14 -19.24 20.56 -6.34
C ASN A 14 -18.07 20.19 -7.26
N PHE A 15 -17.33 21.19 -7.73
CA PHE A 15 -16.07 20.98 -8.43
C PHE A 15 -14.99 20.67 -7.41
N THR A 16 -14.84 19.39 -7.09
CA THR A 16 -13.70 18.89 -6.33
C THR A 16 -12.59 18.50 -7.29
N ARG A 17 -11.34 18.63 -6.84
CA ARG A 17 -10.22 17.97 -7.52
C ARG A 17 -10.47 16.46 -7.53
N CYS A 18 -10.04 15.78 -8.60
CA CYS A 18 -10.02 14.32 -8.61
C CYS A 18 -9.10 13.87 -7.48
N ILE A 19 -9.64 13.14 -6.50
CA ILE A 19 -8.84 12.58 -5.42
C ILE A 19 -7.94 11.50 -6.02
N CYS A 20 -6.63 11.67 -5.88
CA CYS A 20 -5.68 10.64 -6.30
C CYS A 20 -5.75 9.45 -5.32
N LEU A 21 -6.13 8.28 -5.83
CA LEU A 21 -6.09 7.01 -5.11
C LEU A 21 -4.80 6.27 -5.45
N PHE A 22 -4.12 5.78 -4.42
CA PHE A 22 -2.95 4.95 -4.52
C PHE A 22 -3.31 3.52 -4.10
N ASN A 23 -2.70 2.55 -4.76
CA ASN A 23 -2.90 1.14 -4.47
C ASN A 23 -1.56 0.40 -4.45
N GLU A 24 -1.38 -0.46 -3.47
CA GLU A 24 -0.28 -1.42 -3.41
C GLU A 24 -0.87 -2.82 -3.22
N THR A 25 -0.58 -3.72 -4.15
CA THR A 25 -1.20 -5.06 -4.15
C THR A 25 -0.13 -6.12 -3.92
N PHE A 26 -0.25 -6.84 -2.82
CA PHE A 26 0.55 -8.02 -2.52
C PHE A 26 -0.24 -9.27 -2.92
N ALA A 27 0.08 -9.81 -4.08
CA ALA A 27 -0.52 -11.03 -4.61
C ALA A 27 0.44 -12.21 -4.51
N LYS A 28 -0.09 -13.39 -4.20
CA LYS A 28 0.68 -14.65 -4.29
C LYS A 28 1.15 -14.88 -5.71
N PHE A 29 2.44 -15.16 -5.85
CA PHE A 29 3.03 -15.61 -7.11
C PHE A 29 3.42 -17.08 -7.02
N GLY A 30 2.87 -17.93 -7.92
CA GLY A 30 3.22 -19.34 -8.04
C GLY A 30 2.19 -20.35 -7.51
N SER A 31 2.30 -21.60 -7.97
CA SER A 31 1.35 -22.68 -7.72
C SER A 31 1.79 -23.56 -6.54
N LYS A 32 0.98 -23.56 -5.47
CA LYS A 32 0.83 -24.59 -4.41
C LYS A 32 2.04 -25.52 -4.20
N LYS A 33 2.98 -25.11 -3.33
CA LYS A 33 3.68 -25.93 -2.32
C LYS A 33 4.93 -25.19 -1.82
N ARG A 34 4.89 -24.71 -0.57
CA ARG A 34 5.91 -24.86 0.50
C ARG A 34 5.66 -23.86 1.63
N GLU A 35 5.63 -24.40 2.85
CA GLU A 35 5.70 -23.77 4.18
C GLU A 35 4.62 -22.79 4.63
N CYS A 36 4.12 -21.86 3.80
CA CYS A 36 3.07 -20.93 4.22
C CYS A 36 1.76 -21.16 3.48
N GLU A 37 0.99 -22.15 3.95
CA GLU A 37 -0.30 -22.55 3.37
C GLU A 37 -1.32 -21.38 3.37
N VAL A 38 -1.10 -20.37 4.23
CA VAL A 38 -1.99 -19.24 4.44
C VAL A 38 -1.27 -17.89 4.28
N MET A 39 -0.51 -17.68 3.20
CA MET A 39 -0.23 -16.29 2.80
C MET A 39 -1.57 -15.61 2.47
N HIS A 40 -1.79 -14.34 2.81
CA HIS A 40 -3.01 -13.65 2.41
C HIS A 40 -2.70 -12.69 1.26
N ASN A 41 -3.57 -12.65 0.25
CA ASN A 41 -3.51 -11.55 -0.70
C ASN A 41 -3.96 -10.28 0.03
N MET A 42 -3.19 -9.20 -0.12
CA MET A 42 -3.45 -7.95 0.57
C MET A 42 -3.45 -6.81 -0.44
N ALA A 43 -4.43 -5.92 -0.33
CA ALA A 43 -4.50 -4.70 -1.11
C ALA A 43 -4.54 -3.51 -0.16
N CYS A 44 -3.48 -2.71 -0.16
CA CYS A 44 -3.44 -1.42 0.52
C CYS A 44 -4.01 -0.36 -0.41
N LEU A 45 -5.04 0.34 0.07
CA LEU A 45 -5.64 1.47 -0.62
C LEU A 45 -5.54 2.69 0.29
N TRP A 46 -5.05 3.80 -0.25
CA TRP A 46 -5.08 5.09 0.42
C TRP A 46 -5.23 6.19 -0.62
N HIS A 47 -5.56 7.40 -0.17
CA HIS A 47 -5.66 8.55 -1.05
C HIS A 47 -4.83 9.71 -0.53
N GLU A 48 -4.55 10.67 -1.40
CA GLU A 48 -3.71 11.84 -1.12
C GLU A 48 -4.13 12.71 0.08
N GLY A 49 -5.39 12.56 0.52
CA GLY A 49 -5.93 13.27 1.69
C GLY A 49 -5.65 12.57 3.02
N ILE A 50 -5.30 11.28 2.98
CA ILE A 50 -4.82 10.54 4.15
C ILE A 50 -3.29 10.64 4.17
N MET A 51 -2.61 10.16 3.13
CA MET A 51 -1.16 10.12 3.04
C MET A 51 -0.68 10.26 1.59
N GLY A 52 0.60 10.63 1.42
CA GLY A 52 1.22 10.86 0.12
C GLY A 52 1.70 9.58 -0.57
N ARG A 53 2.70 9.73 -1.44
CA ARG A 53 3.39 8.61 -2.12
C ARG A 53 4.89 8.61 -1.82
N HIS A 54 5.27 9.06 -0.62
CA HIS A 54 6.66 9.08 -0.17
C HIS A 54 7.17 7.66 0.08
N GLY A 55 8.48 7.52 0.28
CA GLY A 55 9.08 6.21 0.56
C GLY A 55 8.50 5.55 1.81
N GLU A 56 8.22 6.34 2.84
CA GLU A 56 7.66 5.87 4.12
C GLU A 56 6.22 5.35 3.96
N ASP A 57 5.39 6.07 3.18
CA ASP A 57 4.01 5.68 2.90
C ASP A 57 3.96 4.29 2.24
N ILE A 58 4.82 4.05 1.25
CA ILE A 58 4.91 2.76 0.55
C ILE A 58 5.60 1.70 1.42
N ALA A 59 6.61 2.05 2.20
CA ALA A 59 7.24 1.10 3.11
C ALA A 59 6.27 0.63 4.21
N SER A 60 5.31 1.48 4.62
CA SER A 60 4.28 1.14 5.59
C SER A 60 3.36 0.02 5.10
N THR A 61 3.03 -0.03 3.80
CA THR A 61 2.21 -1.11 3.22
C THR A 61 2.97 -2.44 3.23
N SER A 62 4.27 -2.40 2.93
CA SER A 62 5.14 -3.58 2.98
C SER A 62 5.30 -4.11 4.41
N ARG A 63 5.42 -3.20 5.38
CA ARG A 63 5.44 -3.54 6.81
C ARG A 63 4.14 -4.18 7.27
N GLN A 64 3.00 -3.63 6.87
CA GLN A 64 1.69 -4.20 7.18
C GLN A 64 1.56 -5.61 6.58
N PHE A 65 2.02 -5.81 5.35
CA PHE A 65 2.00 -7.11 4.71
C PHE A 65 2.85 -8.15 5.44
N VAL A 66 4.05 -7.78 5.89
CA VAL A 66 4.90 -8.65 6.72
C VAL A 66 4.19 -9.01 8.03
N ASN A 67 3.53 -8.03 8.67
CA ASN A 67 2.81 -8.27 9.92
C ASN A 67 1.65 -9.26 9.75
N GLU A 68 0.86 -9.12 8.68
CA GLU A 68 -0.25 -10.04 8.37
C GLU A 68 0.23 -11.46 8.05
N ASN A 69 1.47 -11.61 7.60
CA ASN A 69 2.05 -12.89 7.18
C ASN A 69 3.17 -13.38 8.12
N ARG A 70 3.22 -12.91 9.38
CA ARG A 70 4.21 -13.35 10.39
C ARG A 70 4.21 -14.85 10.68
N GLY A 71 3.11 -15.53 10.41
CA GLY A 71 3.02 -16.99 10.53
C GLY A 71 3.88 -17.76 9.53
N CYS A 72 4.43 -17.08 8.51
CA CYS A 72 5.30 -17.69 7.52
C CYS A 72 6.75 -17.80 8.02
N SER A 73 7.33 -19.00 7.97
CA SER A 73 8.76 -19.25 8.24
C SER A 73 9.69 -18.49 7.29
N SER A 74 9.24 -18.28 6.06
CA SER A 74 9.96 -17.59 5.00
C SER A 74 8.98 -16.81 4.14
N LEU A 75 9.31 -15.53 3.91
CA LEU A 75 8.56 -14.63 3.05
C LEU A 75 9.49 -14.09 1.96
N THR A 76 9.15 -14.35 0.70
CA THR A 76 9.88 -13.80 -0.46
C THR A 76 9.00 -12.77 -1.14
N LEU A 77 9.43 -11.51 -1.13
CA LEU A 77 8.75 -10.41 -1.79
C LEU A 77 9.39 -10.14 -3.14
N TRP A 78 8.55 -10.06 -4.18
CA TRP A 78 8.94 -9.59 -5.50
C TRP A 78 8.28 -8.23 -5.68
N LEU A 79 9.07 -7.16 -5.56
CA LEU A 79 8.58 -5.79 -5.68
C LEU A 79 8.80 -5.29 -7.11
N ASP A 80 7.84 -4.52 -7.62
CA ASP A 80 8.00 -3.88 -8.92
C ASP A 80 8.97 -2.68 -8.81
N ASN A 81 9.52 -2.26 -9.95
CA ASN A 81 10.49 -1.15 -9.99
C ASN A 81 9.92 0.18 -9.45
N CYS A 82 8.60 0.37 -9.46
CA CYS A 82 7.96 1.60 -8.98
C CYS A 82 7.89 1.66 -7.45
N ALA A 83 7.77 0.50 -6.81
CA ALA A 83 7.92 0.30 -5.38
C ALA A 83 9.41 0.29 -4.96
N ASP A 84 10.31 -0.21 -5.82
CA ASP A 84 11.70 -0.53 -5.45
C ASP A 84 12.70 0.60 -5.82
N GLN A 85 12.78 1.06 -7.07
CA GLN A 85 13.94 1.82 -7.59
C GLN A 85 14.32 3.12 -6.88
N ASN A 86 13.35 3.86 -6.34
CA ASN A 86 13.63 5.13 -5.63
C ASN A 86 13.34 5.06 -4.13
N LYS A 87 12.86 3.90 -3.65
CA LYS A 87 12.35 3.72 -2.28
C LYS A 87 12.97 2.53 -1.56
N ASN A 88 13.88 1.80 -2.21
CA ASN A 88 14.70 0.74 -1.62
C ASN A 88 15.40 1.15 -0.34
N TRP A 89 15.89 2.38 -0.28
CA TRP A 89 16.58 2.89 0.90
C TRP A 89 15.67 2.98 2.14
N THR A 90 14.35 3.05 1.94
CA THR A 90 13.35 3.05 3.01
C THR A 90 12.80 1.65 3.25
N ILE A 91 12.55 0.86 2.21
CA ILE A 91 11.99 -0.49 2.33
C ILE A 91 12.99 -1.45 2.98
N LEU A 92 14.26 -1.42 2.58
CA LEU A 92 15.31 -2.31 3.08
C LEU A 92 15.51 -2.26 4.60
N PRO A 93 15.52 -1.09 5.29
CA PRO A 93 15.57 -1.06 6.75
C PRO A 93 14.22 -1.33 7.43
N VAL A 94 13.10 -1.01 6.77
CA VAL A 94 11.75 -1.22 7.34
C VAL A 94 11.41 -2.71 7.44
N LEU A 95 11.77 -3.54 6.45
CA LEU A 95 11.43 -4.97 6.45
C LEU A 95 12.09 -5.76 7.61
N PRO A 96 13.41 -5.69 7.87
CA PRO A 96 14.03 -6.34 9.03
C PRO A 96 13.48 -5.81 10.35
N THR A 97 13.19 -4.51 10.43
CA THR A 97 12.58 -3.90 11.61
C THR A 97 11.17 -4.46 11.85
N ALA A 98 10.39 -4.67 10.79
CA ALA A 98 9.07 -5.29 10.86
C ALA A 98 9.13 -6.75 11.32
N VAL A 99 10.14 -7.51 10.90
CA VAL A 99 10.32 -8.89 11.35
C VAL A 99 10.74 -8.95 12.83
N ASN A 100 11.71 -8.12 13.22
CA ASN A 100 12.36 -8.19 14.53
C ASN A 100 11.58 -7.48 15.67
N ASN A 101 10.81 -6.44 15.37
CA ASN A 101 10.06 -5.70 16.38
C ASN A 101 8.57 -6.09 16.37
N VAL A 102 8.09 -6.66 17.48
CA VAL A 102 6.69 -7.08 17.67
C VAL A 102 5.80 -5.90 18.10
N ASP A 103 6.37 -4.88 18.76
CA ASP A 103 5.60 -3.94 19.60
C ASP A 103 5.25 -2.59 18.97
N ALA A 104 5.71 -2.29 17.75
CA ALA A 104 5.51 -0.96 17.15
C ALA A 104 4.13 -0.78 16.48
N LEU A 105 3.09 -1.40 17.04
CA LEU A 105 1.72 -1.49 16.52
C LEU A 105 0.73 -0.46 17.11
N ASN A 106 1.17 0.44 17.99
CA ASN A 106 0.29 1.46 18.59
C ASN A 106 0.54 2.86 18.01
N ILE A 107 0.31 3.04 16.72
CA ILE A 107 0.09 4.40 16.19
C ILE A 107 -1.23 4.35 15.43
N GLU A 108 -2.27 4.80 16.14
CA GLU A 108 -3.58 5.18 15.61
C GLU A 108 -3.47 6.28 14.54
#